data_AF-B4K2M8-F1
#
_entry.id   AF-B4K2M8-F1
#
_cell.length_a   1.000
_cell.length_b   1.000
_cell.length_c   1.000
_cell.angle_alpha   90.00
_cell.angle_beta   90.00
_cell.angle_gamma   90.00
#
_symmetry.space_group_name_H-M   'P 1'
#
loop_
_entity.id
_entity.type
_entity.pdbx_description
1 polymer ?
#
loop_
_entity_poly.entity_id
_entity_poly.type
_entity_poly.pdbx_seq_one_letter_code
_entity_poly.pdbx_strand_id
1 'polypeptide(L)'
;MHLQRKLDKKSHQREEEHQKEVERRDAVQQLSRLPANCPVGNCSAIVFPSNLMKHMLHRHAIAGDTLNAEIYEHRPLTMFFNPTGYEHGQNYCVATLLYGGQMNKPNTQPGTSCMSLPNPDLFHDYHKYANYLPIMMMVCHCTWFPQLSDKRLESEMVAGNASTSGIYVLWLTSPATTSKLYYTLTIYDRSYSYSHSVIRMVQDYTSQQNPTMVTELMDIGKSNSITIGKQRERVIPMELIIYETPVKSKVHRNSQKKLQAMLPLAQDLYAKQSMPRAKLVVKRGIYAKMSATRRPSSDSTGASAMISN
;
A
#
# COMPACT_ATOMS: atom_id res chain seq x y z
N MET A 1 -7.70 -37.72 -45.13
CA MET A 1 -6.42 -37.16 -44.63
C MET A 1 -6.55 -35.91 -43.74
N HIS A 2 -7.33 -34.88 -44.11
CA HIS A 2 -7.41 -33.64 -43.31
C HIS A 2 -8.06 -33.82 -41.92
N LEU A 3 -9.06 -34.70 -41.80
CA LEU A 3 -9.73 -35.01 -40.53
C LEU A 3 -8.81 -35.75 -39.54
N GLN A 4 -8.04 -36.71 -40.04
CA GLN A 4 -7.06 -37.48 -39.26
C GLN A 4 -6.00 -36.56 -38.63
N ARG A 5 -5.40 -35.66 -39.44
CA ARG A 5 -4.43 -34.67 -38.95
C ARG A 5 -5.00 -33.72 -37.89
N LYS A 6 -6.30 -33.44 -37.90
CA LYS A 6 -6.95 -32.61 -36.86
C LYS A 6 -7.15 -33.39 -35.55
N LEU A 7 -7.50 -34.68 -35.64
CA LEU A 7 -7.66 -35.55 -34.48
C LEU A 7 -6.31 -35.81 -33.80
N ASP A 8 -5.26 -36.10 -34.57
CA ASP A 8 -3.91 -36.34 -34.04
C ASP A 8 -3.35 -35.09 -33.34
N LYS A 9 -3.54 -33.89 -33.93
CA LYS A 9 -3.19 -32.62 -33.29
C LYS A 9 -3.94 -32.38 -31.98
N LYS A 10 -5.23 -32.71 -31.93
CA LYS A 10 -6.05 -32.54 -30.73
C LYS A 10 -5.67 -33.55 -29.65
N SER A 11 -5.25 -34.75 -30.03
CA SER A 11 -4.74 -35.76 -29.11
C SER A 11 -3.43 -35.30 -28.48
N HIS A 12 -2.45 -34.86 -29.28
CA HIS A 12 -1.19 -34.33 -28.77
C HIS A 12 -1.37 -33.11 -27.86
N GLN A 13 -2.26 -32.18 -28.21
CA GLN A 13 -2.56 -31.04 -27.32
C GLN A 13 -3.10 -31.47 -25.95
N ARG A 14 -3.97 -32.48 -25.92
CA ARG A 14 -4.51 -33.00 -24.65
C ARG A 14 -3.44 -33.68 -23.80
N GLU A 15 -2.54 -34.43 -24.44
CA GLU A 15 -1.44 -35.10 -23.75
C GLU A 15 -0.44 -34.09 -23.18
N GLU A 16 -0.09 -33.05 -23.94
CA GLU A 16 0.73 -31.93 -23.45
C GLU A 16 0.07 -31.17 -22.29
N GLU A 17 -1.23 -30.90 -22.38
CA GLU A 17 -1.98 -30.24 -21.30
C GLU A 17 -2.01 -31.09 -20.03
N HIS A 18 -2.21 -32.39 -20.17
CA HIS A 18 -2.19 -33.34 -19.06
C HIS A 18 -0.81 -33.41 -18.40
N GLN A 19 0.25 -33.52 -19.19
CA GLN A 19 1.62 -33.53 -18.69
C GLN A 19 1.94 -32.24 -17.90
N LYS A 20 1.55 -31.07 -18.43
CA LYS A 20 1.69 -29.79 -17.73
C LYS A 20 0.87 -29.72 -16.44
N GLU A 21 -0.27 -30.39 -16.36
CA GLU A 21 -1.06 -30.46 -15.14
C GLU A 21 -0.36 -31.33 -14.07
N VAL A 22 0.18 -32.48 -14.47
CA VAL A 22 0.95 -33.36 -13.59
C VAL A 22 2.17 -32.61 -13.03
N GLU A 23 2.96 -31.97 -13.89
CA GLU A 23 4.13 -31.17 -13.47
C GLU A 23 3.76 -30.06 -12.48
N ARG A 24 2.63 -29.37 -12.71
CA ARG A 24 2.15 -28.33 -11.79
C ARG A 24 1.75 -28.90 -10.43
N ARG A 25 1.08 -30.06 -10.39
CA ARG A 25 0.73 -30.73 -9.13
C ARG A 25 1.97 -31.16 -8.37
N ASP A 26 2.94 -31.74 -9.06
CA ASP A 26 4.21 -32.15 -8.48
C ASP A 26 4.95 -30.94 -7.90
N ALA A 27 5.00 -29.81 -8.63
CA ALA A 27 5.60 -28.58 -8.15
C ALA A 27 4.96 -28.05 -6.85
N VAL A 28 3.61 -28.11 -6.72
CA VAL A 28 2.92 -27.73 -5.48
C VAL A 28 3.29 -28.65 -4.33
N GLN A 29 3.44 -29.95 -4.59
CA GLN A 29 3.81 -30.91 -3.56
C GLN A 29 5.22 -30.65 -3.01
N GLN A 30 6.10 -30.07 -3.80
CA GLN A 30 7.46 -29.66 -3.41
C GLN A 30 7.51 -28.32 -2.65
N LEU A 31 6.40 -27.59 -2.54
CA LEU A 31 6.37 -26.36 -1.72
C LEU A 31 6.63 -26.70 -0.25
N SER A 32 7.39 -25.82 0.42
CA SER A 32 7.69 -25.98 1.84
C SER A 32 6.40 -26.10 2.66
N ARG A 33 6.37 -27.11 3.53
CA ARG A 33 5.31 -27.32 4.53
C ARG A 33 5.80 -27.01 5.94
N LEU A 34 7.01 -26.48 6.07
CA LEU A 34 7.59 -26.16 7.36
C LEU A 34 6.80 -25.00 7.95
N PRO A 35 6.39 -25.10 9.23
CA PRO A 35 5.73 -24.00 9.87
C PRO A 35 6.75 -22.90 10.18
N ALA A 36 6.26 -21.66 10.22
CA ALA A 36 7.06 -20.49 10.58
C ALA A 36 6.27 -19.60 11.56
N ASN A 37 6.95 -18.63 12.14
CA ASN A 37 6.27 -17.64 12.99
C ASN A 37 5.23 -16.85 12.17
N CYS A 38 4.13 -16.47 12.81
CA CYS A 38 3.19 -15.52 12.23
C CYS A 38 3.95 -14.23 11.85
N PRO A 39 3.70 -13.65 10.66
CA PRO A 39 4.40 -12.43 10.23
C PRO A 39 4.03 -11.19 11.06
N VAL A 40 2.97 -11.25 11.86
CA VAL A 40 2.55 -10.16 12.77
C VAL A 40 3.40 -10.21 14.05
N GLY A 41 4.13 -9.12 14.34
CA GLY A 41 5.17 -9.08 15.37
C GLY A 41 4.69 -9.36 16.79
N ASN A 42 3.46 -8.98 17.13
CA ASN A 42 2.86 -9.26 18.44
C ASN A 42 2.18 -10.65 18.52
N CYS A 43 2.38 -11.52 17.54
CA CYS A 43 1.82 -12.86 17.49
C CYS A 43 2.92 -13.92 17.61
N SER A 44 2.93 -14.65 18.73
CA SER A 44 3.90 -15.72 18.98
C SER A 44 3.49 -17.07 18.36
N ALA A 45 2.46 -17.10 17.51
CA ALA A 45 1.97 -18.34 16.93
C ALA A 45 2.92 -18.86 15.85
N ILE A 46 3.18 -20.16 15.88
CA ILE A 46 3.83 -20.89 14.80
C ILE A 46 2.73 -21.47 13.90
N VAL A 47 2.76 -21.13 12.62
CA VAL A 47 1.66 -21.38 11.69
C VAL A 47 2.18 -22.10 10.45
N PHE A 48 1.52 -23.21 10.11
CA PHE A 48 1.75 -23.92 8.85
C PHE A 48 1.24 -23.11 7.65
N PRO A 49 1.88 -23.20 6.47
CA PRO A 49 1.47 -22.45 5.29
C PRO A 49 0.01 -22.65 4.92
N SER A 50 -0.48 -23.90 5.01
CA SER A 50 -1.87 -24.28 4.74
C SER A 50 -2.87 -23.70 5.75
N ASN A 51 -2.43 -23.41 6.97
CA ASN A 51 -3.29 -22.90 8.05
C ASN A 51 -3.19 -21.38 8.20
N LEU A 52 -2.37 -20.71 7.38
CA LEU A 52 -2.11 -19.28 7.51
C LEU A 52 -3.37 -18.45 7.28
N MET A 53 -4.16 -18.78 6.27
CA MET A 53 -5.46 -18.13 6.00
C MET A 53 -6.37 -18.17 7.23
N LYS A 54 -6.56 -19.38 7.78
CA LYS A 54 -7.38 -19.61 8.97
C LYS A 54 -6.89 -18.79 10.16
N HIS A 55 -5.57 -18.79 10.38
CA HIS A 55 -4.95 -18.04 11.47
C HIS A 55 -5.21 -16.53 11.33
N MET A 56 -4.94 -15.95 10.16
CA MET A 56 -5.13 -14.51 9.92
C MET A 56 -6.60 -14.09 10.09
N LEU A 57 -7.53 -14.86 9.51
CA LEU A 57 -8.96 -14.58 9.59
C LEU A 57 -9.54 -14.74 11.02
N HIS A 58 -8.91 -15.54 11.88
CA HIS A 58 -9.43 -15.80 13.23
C HIS A 58 -8.76 -14.96 14.31
N ARG A 59 -7.45 -14.71 14.17
CA ARG A 59 -6.66 -14.03 15.20
C ARG A 59 -6.44 -12.56 14.90
N HIS A 60 -6.36 -12.17 13.63
CA HIS A 60 -5.97 -10.82 13.23
C HIS A 60 -7.12 -10.03 12.60
N ALA A 61 -8.07 -10.68 11.90
CA ALA A 61 -9.24 -10.00 11.34
C ALA A 61 -10.21 -9.44 12.40
N ILE A 62 -10.36 -10.12 13.54
CA ILE A 62 -11.33 -9.74 14.59
C ILE A 62 -10.83 -8.55 15.43
N ALA A 63 -9.52 -8.27 15.41
CA ALA A 63 -8.92 -7.20 16.19
C ALA A 63 -9.27 -5.78 15.68
N GLY A 64 -10.07 -5.64 14.61
CA GLY A 64 -10.66 -4.38 14.15
C GLY A 64 -9.76 -3.51 13.27
N ASP A 65 -8.44 -3.68 13.35
CA ASP A 65 -7.47 -2.81 12.66
C ASP A 65 -6.98 -3.35 11.31
N THR A 66 -7.24 -4.63 11.00
CA THR A 66 -6.78 -5.28 9.76
C THR A 66 -7.91 -5.36 8.73
N LEU A 67 -7.70 -4.76 7.55
CA LEU A 67 -8.62 -4.86 6.42
C LEU A 67 -8.63 -6.29 5.84
N ASN A 68 -9.79 -6.90 5.69
CA ASN A 68 -9.94 -8.16 4.94
C ASN A 68 -10.60 -7.86 3.60
N ALA A 69 -9.92 -8.15 2.49
CA ALA A 69 -10.41 -7.82 1.16
C ALA A 69 -10.10 -8.90 0.14
N GLU A 70 -11.07 -9.23 -0.70
CA GLU A 70 -10.82 -10.02 -1.91
C GLU A 70 -10.05 -9.19 -2.93
N ILE A 71 -9.01 -9.78 -3.52
CA ILE A 71 -8.23 -9.16 -4.58
C ILE A 71 -8.06 -10.14 -5.74
N TYR A 72 -8.08 -9.58 -6.95
CA TYR A 72 -8.02 -10.36 -8.18
C TYR A 72 -6.90 -9.84 -9.08
N GLU A 73 -6.40 -10.73 -9.92
CA GLU A 73 -5.32 -10.46 -10.86
C GLU A 73 -5.63 -9.21 -11.71
N HIS A 74 -4.67 -8.28 -11.77
CA HIS A 74 -4.76 -6.99 -12.48
C HIS A 74 -5.93 -6.08 -12.08
N ARG A 75 -6.63 -6.36 -10.98
CA ARG A 75 -7.70 -5.49 -10.46
C ARG A 75 -7.15 -4.61 -9.33
N PRO A 76 -7.29 -3.27 -9.45
CA PRO A 76 -6.86 -2.36 -8.40
C PRO A 76 -7.76 -2.47 -7.18
N LEU A 77 -7.12 -2.63 -6.02
CA LEU A 77 -7.70 -2.46 -4.70
C LEU A 77 -7.28 -1.09 -4.15
N THR A 78 -8.25 -0.22 -3.88
CA THR A 78 -8.01 1.06 -3.21
C THR A 78 -8.18 0.88 -1.71
N MET A 79 -7.22 1.37 -0.94
CA MET A 79 -7.24 1.29 0.51
C MET A 79 -6.64 2.55 1.13
N PHE A 80 -6.84 2.71 2.44
CA PHE A 80 -6.34 3.85 3.21
C PHE A 80 -5.42 3.35 4.31
N PHE A 81 -4.24 3.94 4.40
CA PHE A 81 -3.26 3.65 5.44
C PHE A 81 -3.28 4.76 6.47
N ASN A 82 -3.59 4.42 7.73
CA ASN A 82 -3.44 5.33 8.85
C ASN A 82 -2.10 5.05 9.54
N PRO A 83 -1.10 5.96 9.49
CA PRO A 83 0.20 5.75 10.11
C PRO A 83 0.17 5.83 11.65
N THR A 84 -0.97 6.13 12.28
CA THR A 84 -1.04 6.19 13.75
C THR A 84 -1.21 4.80 14.36
N GLY A 85 -0.59 4.56 15.51
CA GLY A 85 -0.80 3.33 16.30
C GLY A 85 0.23 2.22 16.06
N TYR A 86 1.24 2.44 15.21
CA TYR A 86 2.31 1.46 14.99
C TYR A 86 3.53 1.73 15.88
N GLU A 87 3.82 0.78 16.76
CA GLU A 87 5.05 0.79 17.56
C GLU A 87 6.31 0.63 16.71
N HIS A 88 7.39 1.27 17.13
CA HIS A 88 8.66 1.22 16.45
C HIS A 88 9.24 -0.20 16.45
N GLY A 89 9.74 -0.66 15.30
CA GLY A 89 10.39 -1.96 15.13
C GLY A 89 9.44 -3.15 15.17
N GLN A 90 8.13 -2.92 15.24
CA GLN A 90 7.11 -3.97 15.27
C GLN A 90 6.44 -4.10 13.91
N ASN A 91 6.21 -5.35 13.48
CA ASN A 91 5.53 -5.66 12.23
C ASN A 91 4.03 -5.79 12.47
N TYR A 92 3.23 -5.05 11.70
CA TYR A 92 1.77 -5.08 11.76
C TYR A 92 1.19 -5.53 10.43
N CYS A 93 0.04 -6.20 10.46
CA CYS A 93 -0.71 -6.53 9.26
C CYS A 93 -1.81 -5.50 9.04
N VAL A 94 -1.65 -4.68 7.99
CA VAL A 94 -2.62 -3.65 7.60
C VAL A 94 -3.80 -4.27 6.86
N ALA A 95 -3.54 -5.29 6.05
CA ALA A 95 -4.58 -6.01 5.33
C ALA A 95 -4.26 -7.49 5.14
N THR A 96 -5.27 -8.34 5.29
CA THR A 96 -5.27 -9.71 4.81
C THR A 96 -6.04 -9.76 3.50
N LEU A 97 -5.32 -9.96 2.41
CA LEU A 97 -5.83 -9.98 1.06
C LEU A 97 -6.09 -11.42 0.64
N LEU A 98 -7.31 -11.68 0.17
CA LEU A 98 -7.76 -12.98 -0.29
C LEU A 98 -7.58 -13.00 -1.81
N TYR A 99 -6.41 -13.46 -2.28
CA TYR A 99 -6.10 -13.49 -3.71
C TYR A 99 -6.79 -14.66 -4.40
N GLY A 100 -7.72 -14.35 -5.30
CA GLY A 100 -8.58 -15.32 -5.98
C GLY A 100 -8.17 -15.68 -7.41
N GLY A 101 -7.00 -15.23 -7.88
CA GLY A 101 -6.63 -15.34 -9.29
C GLY A 101 -7.45 -14.38 -10.17
N GLN A 102 -7.91 -14.83 -11.33
CA GLN A 102 -8.75 -14.02 -12.22
C GLN A 102 -10.20 -14.00 -11.75
N MET A 103 -10.77 -12.81 -11.69
CA MET A 103 -12.17 -12.60 -11.30
C MET A 103 -13.12 -13.42 -12.18
N ASN A 104 -14.07 -14.10 -11.54
CA ASN A 104 -15.07 -14.98 -12.19
C ASN A 104 -14.47 -16.18 -12.94
N LYS A 105 -13.23 -16.59 -12.64
CA LYS A 105 -12.58 -17.78 -13.22
C LYS A 105 -12.05 -18.72 -12.12
N PRO A 106 -12.90 -19.61 -11.57
CA PRO A 106 -12.52 -20.50 -10.47
C PRO A 106 -11.31 -21.40 -10.76
N ASN A 107 -11.10 -21.76 -12.03
CA ASN A 107 -9.95 -22.55 -12.49
C ASN A 107 -8.60 -21.80 -12.41
N THR A 108 -8.61 -20.49 -12.19
CA THR A 108 -7.42 -19.67 -11.98
C THR A 108 -7.11 -19.41 -10.51
N GLN A 109 -7.97 -19.87 -9.60
CA GLN A 109 -7.73 -19.74 -8.16
C GLN A 109 -6.44 -20.47 -7.77
N PRO A 110 -5.61 -19.90 -6.88
CA PRO A 110 -4.29 -20.45 -6.55
C PRO A 110 -4.26 -21.93 -6.16
N GLY A 111 -5.24 -22.40 -5.38
CA GLY A 111 -5.35 -23.82 -5.01
C GLY A 111 -5.75 -24.72 -6.19
N THR A 112 -6.58 -24.22 -7.11
CA THR A 112 -7.07 -24.96 -8.28
C THR A 112 -6.05 -24.99 -9.42
N SER A 113 -5.34 -23.87 -9.65
CA SER A 113 -4.33 -23.72 -10.70
C SER A 113 -2.99 -24.34 -10.35
N CYS A 114 -2.89 -24.96 -9.15
CA CYS A 114 -1.66 -25.50 -8.60
C CYS A 114 -0.56 -24.42 -8.44
N MET A 115 -0.96 -23.23 -7.98
CA MET A 115 -0.04 -22.18 -7.53
C MET A 115 0.37 -22.39 -6.07
N SER A 116 -0.59 -22.77 -5.22
CA SER A 116 -0.39 -22.94 -3.79
C SER A 116 -1.14 -24.16 -3.27
N LEU A 117 -0.80 -24.58 -2.05
CA LEU A 117 -1.64 -25.53 -1.32
C LEU A 117 -3.01 -24.89 -1.02
N PRO A 118 -4.11 -25.65 -1.12
CA PRO A 118 -5.41 -25.20 -0.62
C PRO A 118 -5.39 -24.96 0.89
N ASN A 119 -6.31 -24.14 1.38
CA ASN A 119 -6.53 -23.91 2.80
C ASN A 119 -7.55 -24.94 3.34
N PRO A 120 -7.12 -25.98 4.08
CA PRO A 120 -8.03 -26.94 4.69
C PRO A 120 -8.77 -26.30 5.87
N ASP A 121 -9.93 -26.86 6.20
CA ASP A 121 -10.63 -26.62 7.47
C ASP A 121 -10.87 -25.15 7.84
N LEU A 122 -11.12 -24.31 6.83
CA LEU A 122 -11.69 -22.98 7.04
C LEU A 122 -13.07 -23.12 7.69
N PHE A 123 -13.45 -22.15 8.52
CA PHE A 123 -14.77 -22.15 9.16
C PHE A 123 -15.88 -21.93 8.11
N HIS A 124 -17.11 -22.30 8.44
CA HIS A 124 -18.26 -22.33 7.51
C HIS A 124 -18.38 -21.07 6.64
N ASP A 125 -18.25 -19.88 7.24
CA ASP A 125 -18.37 -18.60 6.53
C ASP A 125 -17.22 -18.31 5.54
N TYR A 126 -16.10 -19.02 5.68
CA TYR A 126 -14.87 -18.82 4.92
C TYR A 126 -14.56 -19.95 3.92
N HIS A 127 -15.39 -20.99 3.79
CA HIS A 127 -15.14 -22.11 2.85
C HIS A 127 -14.95 -21.68 1.40
N LYS A 128 -15.60 -20.58 0.98
CA LYS A 128 -15.42 -20.03 -0.37
C LYS A 128 -13.97 -19.61 -0.69
N TYR A 129 -13.12 -19.47 0.33
CA TYR A 129 -11.71 -19.12 0.22
C TYR A 129 -10.75 -20.32 0.28
N ALA A 130 -11.28 -21.56 0.24
CA ALA A 130 -10.46 -22.77 0.31
C ALA A 130 -9.34 -22.82 -0.76
N ASN A 131 -9.59 -22.28 -1.96
CA ASN A 131 -8.61 -22.23 -3.05
C ASN A 131 -7.95 -20.85 -3.25
N TYR A 132 -8.19 -19.90 -2.35
CA TYR A 132 -7.57 -18.57 -2.41
C TYR A 132 -6.19 -18.58 -1.75
N LEU A 133 -5.32 -17.66 -2.14
CA LEU A 133 -4.03 -17.46 -1.47
C LEU A 133 -4.15 -16.30 -0.46
N PRO A 134 -3.79 -16.49 0.83
CA PRO A 134 -3.68 -15.37 1.74
C PRO A 134 -2.42 -14.56 1.41
N ILE A 135 -2.59 -13.25 1.22
CA ILE A 135 -1.49 -12.31 1.05
C ILE A 135 -1.64 -11.22 2.11
N MET A 136 -0.65 -11.05 2.96
CA MET A 136 -0.68 -10.05 4.02
C MET A 136 0.10 -8.81 3.58
N MET A 137 -0.55 -7.65 3.66
CA MET A 137 0.12 -6.37 3.55
C MET A 137 0.66 -5.99 4.92
N MET A 138 1.97 -6.03 5.03
CA MET A 138 2.71 -5.76 6.25
C MET A 138 3.18 -4.31 6.27
N VAL A 139 3.28 -3.77 7.48
CA VAL A 139 3.92 -2.48 7.74
C VAL A 139 4.84 -2.59 8.94
N CYS A 140 5.98 -1.91 8.87
CA CYS A 140 6.87 -1.68 9.99
C CYS A 140 7.12 -0.17 10.11
N HIS A 141 6.90 0.38 11.30
CA HIS A 141 7.36 1.71 11.63
C HIS A 141 8.82 1.60 12.11
N CYS A 142 9.76 2.13 11.35
CA CYS A 142 11.18 2.06 11.67
C CYS A 142 11.87 3.39 11.41
N THR A 143 13.16 3.47 11.66
CA THR A 143 14.00 4.63 11.29
C THR A 143 14.81 4.28 10.06
N TRP A 144 15.27 5.28 9.31
CA TRP A 144 16.21 5.07 8.21
C TRP A 144 17.65 4.83 8.70
N PHE A 145 17.93 5.07 9.99
CA PHE A 145 19.27 4.96 10.60
C PHE A 145 19.96 3.60 10.46
N PRO A 146 19.28 2.43 10.48
CA PRO A 146 19.92 1.13 10.26
C PRO A 146 20.61 0.97 8.90
N GLN A 147 20.30 1.87 7.97
CA GLN A 147 20.93 1.93 6.65
C GLN A 147 22.19 2.81 6.61
N LEU A 148 22.53 3.48 7.72
CA LEU A 148 23.76 4.24 7.82
C LEU A 148 24.96 3.29 7.79
N SER A 149 25.95 3.62 6.98
CA SER A 149 27.21 2.90 6.92
C SER A 149 28.00 3.00 8.23
N ASP A 150 27.83 4.10 8.96
CA ASP A 150 28.46 4.34 10.26
C ASP A 150 27.56 3.82 11.40
N LYS A 151 27.98 2.69 11.99
CA LYS A 151 27.26 2.02 13.09
C LYS A 151 27.29 2.77 14.42
N ARG A 152 28.27 3.66 14.61
CA ARG A 152 28.31 4.52 15.81
C ARG A 152 27.29 5.64 15.68
N LEU A 153 27.24 6.28 14.52
CA LEU A 153 26.24 7.30 14.20
C LEU A 153 24.82 6.72 14.20
N GLU A 154 24.62 5.50 13.67
CA GLU A 154 23.36 4.77 13.77
C GLU A 154 22.89 4.66 15.24
N SER A 155 23.78 4.20 16.12
CA SER A 155 23.46 4.00 17.54
C SER A 155 23.10 5.32 18.23
N GLU A 156 23.84 6.40 17.95
CA GLU A 156 23.57 7.75 18.48
C GLU A 156 22.23 8.30 17.97
N MET A 157 21.92 8.12 16.68
CA MET A 157 20.67 8.61 16.08
C MET A 157 19.45 7.82 16.53
N VAL A 158 19.57 6.49 16.68
CA VAL A 158 18.51 5.65 17.25
C VAL A 158 18.23 6.07 18.69
N ALA A 159 19.26 6.29 19.52
CA ALA A 159 19.11 6.72 20.90
C ALA A 159 18.46 8.12 21.04
N GLY A 160 18.77 9.05 20.13
CA GLY A 160 18.28 10.43 20.19
C GLY A 160 16.93 10.71 19.52
N ASN A 161 16.51 9.91 18.52
CA ASN A 161 15.38 10.25 17.63
C ASN A 161 14.30 9.17 17.50
N ALA A 162 14.32 8.12 18.33
CA ALA A 162 13.38 6.99 18.26
C ALA A 162 11.89 7.38 18.23
N SER A 163 11.50 8.56 18.75
CA SER A 163 10.11 8.98 18.86
C SER A 163 9.66 10.05 17.85
N THR A 164 10.56 10.71 17.10
CA THR A 164 10.24 11.92 16.31
C THR A 164 10.47 11.81 14.80
N SER A 165 11.28 10.84 14.37
CA SER A 165 11.63 10.59 12.97
C SER A 165 11.40 9.13 12.65
N GLY A 166 10.40 8.85 11.79
CA GLY A 166 10.02 7.50 11.45
C GLY A 166 9.65 7.38 9.98
N ILE A 167 10.03 6.26 9.39
CA ILE A 167 9.63 5.82 8.06
C ILE A 167 8.70 4.61 8.22
N TYR A 168 7.76 4.47 7.29
CA TYR A 168 6.90 3.29 7.22
C TYR A 168 7.35 2.45 6.04
N VAL A 169 7.72 1.20 6.31
CA VAL A 169 8.08 0.24 5.27
C VAL A 169 6.89 -0.68 5.08
N LEU A 170 6.38 -0.74 3.84
CA LEU A 170 5.25 -1.60 3.47
C LEU A 170 5.72 -2.68 2.49
N TRP A 171 5.29 -3.92 2.72
CA TRP A 171 5.56 -5.04 1.81
C TRP A 171 4.42 -6.06 1.83
N LEU A 172 4.39 -6.94 0.84
CA LEU A 172 3.44 -8.05 0.79
C LEU A 172 4.15 -9.37 1.07
N THR A 173 3.48 -10.24 1.81
CA THR A 173 3.99 -11.57 2.15
C THR A 173 2.89 -12.63 2.03
N SER A 174 3.24 -13.84 1.62
CA SER A 174 2.31 -14.97 1.41
C SER A 174 2.99 -16.30 1.68
N PRO A 175 2.25 -17.42 1.77
CA PRO A 175 2.83 -18.75 1.61
C PRO A 175 3.66 -18.86 0.33
N ALA A 176 4.66 -19.74 0.34
CA ALA A 176 5.41 -20.10 -0.87
C ALA A 176 4.46 -20.56 -1.99
N THR A 177 4.75 -20.13 -3.21
CA THR A 177 3.97 -20.43 -4.42
C THR A 177 4.86 -21.03 -5.51
N THR A 178 4.28 -21.80 -6.42
CA THR A 178 5.01 -22.39 -7.56
C THR A 178 5.36 -21.35 -8.63
N SER A 179 4.56 -20.28 -8.74
CA SER A 179 4.84 -19.11 -9.58
C SER A 179 5.04 -17.86 -8.73
N LYS A 180 5.89 -16.94 -9.19
CA LYS A 180 6.14 -15.67 -8.49
C LYS A 180 4.94 -14.76 -8.61
N LEU A 181 4.57 -14.11 -7.51
CA LEU A 181 3.61 -13.01 -7.51
C LEU A 181 4.33 -11.69 -7.38
N TYR A 182 3.86 -10.71 -8.13
CA TYR A 182 4.32 -9.34 -8.11
C TYR A 182 3.15 -8.43 -7.77
N TYR A 183 3.48 -7.26 -7.25
CA TYR A 183 2.51 -6.23 -6.99
C TYR A 183 3.02 -4.86 -7.39
N THR A 184 2.08 -4.02 -7.79
CA THR A 184 2.28 -2.58 -7.90
C THR A 184 1.57 -1.92 -6.72
N LEU A 185 2.32 -1.18 -5.90
CA LEU A 185 1.77 -0.36 -4.83
C LEU A 185 1.97 1.11 -5.20
N THR A 186 0.88 1.85 -5.35
CA THR A 186 0.88 3.30 -5.56
C THR A 186 0.41 3.98 -4.30
N ILE A 187 1.22 4.88 -3.75
CA ILE A 187 0.89 5.73 -2.60
C ILE A 187 0.67 7.14 -3.11
N TYR A 188 -0.43 7.75 -2.70
CA TYR A 188 -0.79 9.12 -3.06
C TYR A 188 -0.55 10.06 -1.89
N ASP A 189 -0.17 11.31 -2.18
CA ASP A 189 -0.21 12.37 -1.18
C ASP A 189 -1.67 12.72 -0.80
N ARG A 190 -1.85 13.49 0.27
CA ARG A 190 -3.19 13.85 0.77
C ARG A 190 -4.02 14.63 -0.27
N SER A 191 -3.36 15.39 -1.14
CA SER A 191 -3.99 16.19 -2.20
C SER A 191 -4.19 15.42 -3.51
N TYR A 192 -3.78 14.15 -3.60
CA TYR A 192 -3.71 13.38 -4.85
C TYR A 192 -2.98 14.12 -6.00
N SER A 193 -2.09 15.05 -5.65
CA SER A 193 -1.28 15.83 -6.59
C SER A 193 0.01 15.10 -6.96
N TYR A 194 0.50 14.24 -6.05
CA TYR A 194 1.71 13.45 -6.22
C TYR A 194 1.45 11.99 -5.88
N SER A 195 2.12 11.10 -6.59
CA SER A 195 2.06 9.66 -6.33
C SER A 195 3.40 9.01 -6.54
N HIS A 196 3.76 8.06 -5.67
CA HIS A 196 4.89 7.17 -5.87
C HIS A 196 4.38 5.75 -6.08
N SER A 197 4.91 5.06 -7.10
CA SER A 197 4.50 3.70 -7.45
C SER A 197 5.72 2.80 -7.50
N VAL A 198 5.63 1.66 -6.84
CA VAL A 198 6.69 0.65 -6.82
C VAL A 198 6.18 -0.69 -7.32
N ILE A 199 7.04 -1.42 -8.03
CA ILE A 199 6.82 -2.81 -8.39
C ILE A 199 7.75 -3.66 -7.54
N ARG A 200 7.21 -4.66 -6.86
CA ARG A 200 7.96 -5.59 -6.00
C ARG A 200 7.37 -6.99 -6.10
N MET A 201 8.14 -7.97 -5.64
CA MET A 201 7.71 -9.36 -5.53
C MET A 201 7.07 -9.58 -4.16
N VAL A 202 6.01 -10.39 -4.11
CA VAL A 202 5.44 -10.88 -2.84
C VAL A 202 6.45 -11.83 -2.19
N GLN A 203 6.73 -11.60 -0.92
CA GLN A 203 7.71 -12.39 -0.17
C GLN A 203 7.09 -13.67 0.39
N ASP A 204 7.92 -14.68 0.63
CA ASP A 204 7.50 -15.85 1.40
C ASP A 204 7.45 -15.49 2.89
N TYR A 205 6.33 -15.73 3.56
CA TYR A 205 6.17 -15.44 4.99
C TYR A 205 7.12 -16.25 5.89
N THR A 206 7.62 -17.38 5.39
CA THR A 206 8.62 -18.18 6.12
C THR A 206 10.01 -17.56 6.09
N SER A 207 10.26 -16.61 5.17
CA SER A 207 11.51 -15.86 5.11
C SER A 207 11.56 -14.72 6.14
N GLN A 208 12.73 -14.13 6.34
CA GLN A 208 12.90 -13.02 7.28
C GLN A 208 12.01 -11.82 6.91
N GLN A 209 11.06 -11.48 7.78
CA GLN A 209 10.10 -10.39 7.57
C GLN A 209 10.61 -9.02 8.04
N ASN A 210 11.88 -8.90 8.44
CA ASN A 210 12.43 -7.63 8.90
C ASN A 210 12.91 -6.82 7.69
N PRO A 211 12.52 -5.53 7.58
CA PRO A 211 12.93 -4.70 6.47
C PRO A 211 14.43 -4.39 6.58
N THR A 212 15.25 -5.09 5.79
CA THR A 212 16.71 -4.89 5.76
C THR A 212 17.15 -3.81 4.77
N MET A 213 16.31 -3.47 3.78
CA MET A 213 16.61 -2.42 2.79
C MET A 213 15.38 -1.61 2.38
N VAL A 214 15.37 -0.34 2.76
CA VAL A 214 14.50 0.71 2.22
C VAL A 214 15.16 1.30 0.99
N THR A 215 14.52 1.16 -0.17
CA THR A 215 15.06 1.61 -1.47
C THR A 215 14.36 2.86 -2.01
N GLU A 216 13.13 3.12 -1.60
CA GLU A 216 12.33 4.24 -2.09
C GLU A 216 11.61 4.89 -0.91
N LEU A 217 11.68 6.23 -0.84
CA LEU A 217 11.14 7.03 0.25
C LEU A 217 10.16 8.06 -0.34
N MET A 218 8.99 8.18 0.30
CA MET A 218 8.03 9.24 0.02
C MET A 218 7.89 10.08 1.30
N ASP A 219 8.13 11.38 1.20
CA ASP A 219 7.93 12.28 2.33
C ASP A 219 6.43 12.56 2.50
N ILE A 220 5.88 12.09 3.62
CA ILE A 220 4.51 12.39 4.04
C ILE A 220 4.62 13.66 4.90
N GLY A 221 4.79 14.79 4.24
CA GLY A 221 5.16 16.06 4.87
C GLY A 221 4.40 16.38 6.17
N LYS A 222 5.14 16.87 7.17
CA LYS A 222 4.57 17.47 8.39
C LYS A 222 3.89 18.79 8.01
N SER A 223 2.60 18.78 7.69
CA SER A 223 1.84 20.02 7.58
C SER A 223 1.81 20.69 8.96
N ASN A 224 2.54 21.79 9.13
CA ASN A 224 2.51 22.66 10.31
C ASN A 224 1.17 23.39 10.40
N SER A 225 0.08 22.66 10.66
CA SER A 225 -1.18 23.29 11.07
C SER A 225 -1.19 23.35 12.60
N ILE A 226 -0.73 24.49 13.13
CA ILE A 226 -1.05 24.90 14.49
C ILE A 226 -2.57 25.10 14.52
N THR A 227 -3.35 24.19 15.09
CA THR A 227 -4.68 24.53 15.59
C THR A 227 -5.22 23.50 16.57
N ILE A 228 -5.67 24.05 17.69
CA ILE A 228 -6.38 23.44 18.81
C ILE A 228 -7.68 22.80 18.29
N GLY A 229 -7.90 21.51 18.59
CA GLY A 229 -9.18 20.83 18.42
C GLY A 229 -9.11 19.50 17.65
N LYS A 230 -9.31 18.39 18.37
CA LYS A 230 -9.47 16.97 17.95
C LYS A 230 -8.50 16.52 16.83
N GLN A 231 -7.54 15.66 17.19
CA GLN A 231 -6.64 15.00 16.23
C GLN A 231 -7.46 14.39 15.07
N ARG A 232 -7.31 14.96 13.88
CA ARG A 232 -7.86 14.39 12.65
C ARG A 232 -7.00 13.18 12.26
N GLU A 233 -7.61 12.02 12.08
CA GLU A 233 -6.90 10.82 11.62
C GLU A 233 -6.26 11.09 10.25
N ARG A 234 -4.95 10.87 10.17
CA ARG A 234 -4.14 11.22 8.99
C ARG A 234 -4.07 10.04 8.02
N VAL A 235 -5.17 9.75 7.34
CA VAL A 235 -5.21 8.64 6.36
C VAL A 235 -4.49 8.98 5.05
N ILE A 236 -3.78 8.00 4.50
CA ILE A 236 -2.97 8.06 3.27
C ILE A 236 -3.59 7.10 2.24
N PRO A 237 -4.06 7.59 1.09
CA PRO A 237 -4.66 6.73 0.08
C PRO A 237 -3.60 5.91 -0.67
N MET A 238 -3.93 4.65 -0.94
CA MET A 238 -3.09 3.71 -1.67
C MET A 238 -3.90 2.91 -2.68
N GLU A 239 -3.25 2.53 -3.79
CA GLU A 239 -3.76 1.59 -4.78
C GLU A 239 -2.81 0.40 -4.90
N LEU A 240 -3.35 -0.81 -4.79
CA LEU A 240 -2.61 -2.06 -4.88
C LEU A 240 -3.13 -2.90 -6.06
N ILE A 241 -2.22 -3.42 -6.87
CA ILE A 241 -2.52 -4.34 -7.98
C ILE A 241 -1.60 -5.56 -7.86
N ILE A 242 -2.14 -6.78 -7.91
CA ILE A 242 -1.36 -8.04 -7.84
C ILE A 242 -1.42 -8.77 -9.19
N TYR A 243 -0.32 -9.43 -9.58
CA TYR A 243 -0.20 -10.17 -10.84
C TYR A 243 0.94 -11.20 -10.82
N GLU A 244 0.82 -12.28 -11.59
CA GLU A 244 1.87 -13.30 -11.72
C GLU A 244 2.99 -12.91 -12.68
N THR A 245 2.66 -12.17 -13.75
CA THR A 245 3.64 -11.70 -14.74
C THR A 245 3.61 -10.18 -14.81
N PRO A 246 4.76 -9.48 -14.64
CA PRO A 246 4.81 -8.04 -14.80
C PRO A 246 4.38 -7.66 -16.22
N VAL A 247 3.27 -6.93 -16.31
CA VAL A 247 2.75 -6.44 -17.58
C VAL A 247 3.78 -5.46 -18.16
N LYS A 248 4.23 -5.69 -19.39
CA LYS A 248 4.88 -4.66 -20.21
C LYS A 248 3.81 -3.59 -20.49
N SER A 249 3.65 -2.61 -19.61
CA SER A 249 2.42 -1.83 -19.54
C SER A 249 2.19 -0.91 -20.75
N LYS A 250 1.01 -1.01 -21.38
CA LYS A 250 0.29 0.11 -22.02
C LYS A 250 -1.01 0.47 -21.29
N VAL A 251 -1.27 -0.12 -20.11
CA VAL A 251 -2.57 -0.05 -19.43
C VAL A 251 -2.45 0.82 -18.17
N HIS A 252 -2.68 2.13 -18.32
CA HIS A 252 -2.75 3.03 -17.15
C HIS A 252 -3.93 4.02 -17.16
N ARG A 253 -4.92 3.86 -18.05
CA ARG A 253 -6.04 4.83 -18.17
C ARG A 253 -7.29 4.52 -17.35
N ASN A 254 -7.52 3.26 -16.95
CA ASN A 254 -8.80 2.89 -16.31
C ASN A 254 -8.79 2.95 -14.78
N SER A 255 -7.66 2.69 -14.11
CA SER A 255 -7.56 2.84 -12.64
C SER A 255 -7.65 4.30 -12.21
N GLN A 256 -7.03 5.22 -12.96
CA GLN A 256 -7.17 6.66 -12.75
C GLN A 256 -8.62 7.14 -12.77
N LYS A 257 -9.47 6.61 -13.66
CA LYS A 257 -10.89 6.98 -13.72
C LYS A 257 -11.67 6.56 -12.47
N LYS A 258 -11.40 5.36 -11.94
CA LYS A 258 -12.07 4.87 -10.73
C LYS A 258 -11.60 5.66 -9.49
N LEU A 259 -10.31 5.97 -9.42
CA LEU A 259 -9.75 6.83 -8.37
C LEU A 259 -10.31 8.26 -8.47
N GLN A 260 -10.37 8.85 -9.67
CA GLN A 260 -10.97 10.16 -9.92
C GLN A 260 -12.47 10.19 -9.57
N ALA A 261 -13.19 9.07 -9.72
CA ALA A 261 -14.59 8.97 -9.30
C ALA A 261 -14.73 8.86 -7.77
N MET A 262 -13.74 8.31 -7.07
CA MET A 262 -13.70 8.27 -5.60
C MET A 262 -13.09 9.53 -4.98
N LEU A 263 -12.40 10.36 -5.77
CA LEU A 263 -11.77 11.60 -5.33
C LEU A 263 -12.76 12.55 -4.66
N PRO A 264 -13.98 12.79 -5.18
CA PRO A 264 -14.96 13.64 -4.52
C PRO A 264 -15.45 13.03 -3.21
N LEU A 265 -15.56 11.70 -3.11
CA LEU A 265 -15.95 11.02 -1.87
C LEU A 265 -14.86 11.14 -0.82
N ALA A 266 -13.59 10.94 -1.21
CA ALA A 266 -12.44 11.18 -0.35
C ALA A 266 -12.40 12.66 0.09
N GLN A 267 -12.52 13.60 -0.85
CA GLN A 267 -12.57 15.05 -0.60
C GLN A 267 -13.77 15.45 0.28
N ASP A 268 -14.93 14.81 0.15
CA ASP A 268 -16.12 15.06 0.95
C ASP A 268 -16.00 14.47 2.35
N LEU A 269 -15.39 13.28 2.51
CA LEU A 269 -14.98 12.76 3.82
C LEU A 269 -14.02 13.75 4.50
N TYR A 270 -13.06 14.31 3.74
CA TYR A 270 -12.17 15.36 4.24
C TYR A 270 -12.92 16.66 4.58
N ALA A 271 -13.86 17.11 3.75
CA ALA A 271 -14.61 18.36 3.92
C ALA A 271 -15.61 18.28 5.09
N LYS A 272 -16.30 17.15 5.27
CA LYS A 272 -17.24 16.92 6.38
C LYS A 272 -16.54 16.80 7.73
N GLN A 273 -15.31 16.28 7.74
CA GLN A 273 -14.49 16.22 8.96
C GLN A 273 -13.68 17.51 9.20
N SER A 274 -13.71 18.44 8.23
CA SER A 274 -13.05 19.74 8.31
C SER A 274 -14.06 20.86 8.14
N MET A 275 -14.66 21.33 9.26
CA MET A 275 -14.77 22.75 9.65
C MET A 275 -15.94 22.97 10.63
N PRO A 276 -15.72 23.48 11.85
CA PRO A 276 -16.60 24.52 12.35
C PRO A 276 -16.23 25.80 11.62
N ARG A 277 -17.12 26.31 10.75
CA ARG A 277 -17.02 27.67 10.23
C ARG A 277 -17.26 28.64 11.40
N ALA A 278 -16.22 28.92 12.19
CA ALA A 278 -16.23 30.08 13.06
C ALA A 278 -16.12 31.31 12.15
N LYS A 279 -17.26 31.93 11.83
CA LYS A 279 -17.30 33.31 11.37
C LYS A 279 -16.80 34.17 12.53
N LEU A 280 -15.49 34.33 12.67
CA LEU A 280 -14.93 35.31 13.59
C LEU A 280 -15.27 36.69 13.04
N VAL A 281 -16.25 37.34 13.68
CA VAL A 281 -16.49 38.77 13.52
C VAL A 281 -15.24 39.49 14.01
N VAL A 282 -14.47 40.05 13.09
CA VAL A 282 -13.32 40.90 13.42
C VAL A 282 -13.88 42.19 14.04
N LYS A 283 -13.85 42.29 15.38
CA LYS A 283 -14.00 43.57 16.07
C LYS A 283 -12.73 44.38 15.87
N ARG A 284 -12.75 45.36 14.96
CA ARG A 284 -11.72 46.41 14.90
C ARG A 284 -11.93 47.36 16.08
N GLY A 285 -11.17 47.14 17.14
CA GLY A 285 -11.02 48.06 18.27
C GLY A 285 -10.06 49.20 17.91
N ILE A 286 -10.53 50.40 18.16
CA ILE A 286 -9.89 51.71 18.03
C ILE A 286 -8.66 51.80 18.95
N TYR A 287 -7.50 52.30 18.47
CA TYR A 287 -6.69 53.34 19.13
C TYR A 287 -5.59 53.90 18.21
N ALA A 288 -5.73 55.20 17.94
CA ALA A 288 -4.72 56.27 17.79
C ALA A 288 -3.56 56.19 16.77
N LYS A 289 -3.69 57.09 15.77
CA LYS A 289 -2.72 58.11 15.31
C LYS A 289 -1.26 57.70 15.06
N MET A 290 -0.90 57.58 13.79
CA MET A 290 0.21 58.37 13.22
C MET A 290 -0.14 58.84 11.81
N SER A 291 -0.08 60.15 11.63
CA SER A 291 -0.27 60.90 10.39
C SER A 291 1.06 61.18 9.71
N ALA A 292 1.15 60.96 8.40
CA ALA A 292 1.84 61.78 7.38
C ALA A 292 2.06 60.91 6.12
N THR A 293 1.15 60.95 5.14
CA THR A 293 1.30 61.70 3.88
C THR A 293 2.65 61.54 3.16
N ARG A 294 2.64 60.81 2.04
CA ARG A 294 3.18 61.31 0.76
C ARG A 294 2.57 60.52 -0.41
N ARG A 295 1.80 61.24 -1.25
CA ARG A 295 1.41 60.82 -2.60
C ARG A 295 2.57 61.11 -3.56
N PRO A 296 2.82 60.29 -4.59
CA PRO A 296 3.55 60.72 -5.77
C PRO A 296 2.58 61.42 -6.74
N SER A 297 2.91 62.63 -7.15
CA SER A 297 2.23 63.36 -8.23
C SER A 297 3.14 63.41 -9.45
N SER A 298 2.50 63.26 -10.60
CA SER A 298 2.99 63.26 -11.97
C SER A 298 3.53 64.60 -12.46
N ASP A 299 4.46 64.49 -13.40
CA ASP A 299 4.66 65.21 -14.67
C ASP A 299 4.91 66.73 -14.77
N SER A 300 5.99 66.96 -15.53
CA SER A 300 6.11 67.86 -16.70
C SER A 300 6.91 69.17 -16.57
N THR A 301 7.84 69.27 -17.52
CA THR A 301 8.31 70.47 -18.25
C THR A 301 9.02 71.61 -17.54
N GLY A 302 10.28 71.81 -17.96
CA GLY A 302 10.55 73.00 -18.78
C GLY A 302 11.48 74.07 -18.20
N ALA A 303 12.67 74.12 -18.80
CA ALA A 303 13.42 75.32 -19.19
C ALA A 303 14.15 76.18 -18.12
N SER A 304 15.48 76.20 -18.35
CA SER A 304 16.33 77.39 -18.51
C SER A 304 16.72 78.29 -17.32
N ALA A 305 18.06 78.29 -17.14
CA ALA A 305 18.96 79.44 -17.28
C ALA A 305 19.43 80.20 -16.03
N MET A 306 20.76 80.32 -15.99
CA MET A 306 21.57 81.46 -15.51
C MET A 306 21.59 81.73 -13.99
N ILE A 307 22.67 82.15 -13.32
CA ILE A 307 24.02 82.61 -13.65
C ILE A 307 24.86 82.41 -12.38
N SER A 308 26.16 82.21 -12.58
CA SER A 308 27.25 82.19 -11.62
C SER A 308 27.45 83.50 -10.85
N ASN A 309 27.96 83.39 -9.63
CA ASN A 309 29.10 84.16 -9.13
C ASN A 309 30.10 83.18 -8.54
#